data_AF-A0A0B7F5R4-F1
#
_entry.id   AF-A0A0B7F5R4-F1
#
_cell.length_a   1.000
_cell.length_b   1.000
_cell.length_c   1.000
_cell.angle_alpha   90.00
_cell.angle_beta   90.00
_cell.angle_gamma   90.00
#
_symmetry.space_group_name_H-M   'P 1'
#
loop_
_entity.id
_entity.type
_entity.pdbx_description
1 polymer ?
#
loop_
_entity_poly.entity_id
_entity_poly.type
_entity_poly.pdbx_seq_one_letter_code
_entity_poly.pdbx_strand_id
1 'polypeptide(L)'
;MSSPFTGLTRSSSHPINNGDAEETHYITLDITGVDPSLLSNCASIRLAGLETPTPFLQLGDLVFQGIHAETLGTELVFDDAGGVFTQSERKVLFNPVQLIPKSKTTTETEAETRPGSHDLDTTGSGGAPALAPAARRGRGGRGRARGSRARGKERVQE
;
A
#
# COMPACT_ATOMS: atom_id res chain seq x y z
N MET A 1 42.30 37.67 21.04
CA MET A 1 41.45 36.68 21.75
C MET A 1 41.44 35.41 20.90
N SER A 2 42.18 34.39 21.34
CA SER A 2 42.35 33.12 20.59
C SER A 2 41.13 32.23 20.83
N SER A 3 40.54 31.69 19.77
CA SER A 3 39.39 30.77 19.86
C SER A 3 39.82 29.44 20.51
N PRO A 4 39.08 28.91 21.50
CA PRO A 4 39.41 27.64 22.14
C PRO A 4 39.08 26.40 21.29
N PHE A 5 38.52 26.58 20.08
CA PHE A 5 38.07 25.47 19.22
C PHE A 5 39.06 25.10 18.10
N THR A 6 40.24 25.71 18.07
CA THR A 6 41.29 25.37 17.09
C THR A 6 41.96 24.05 17.49
N GLY A 7 41.34 22.91 17.18
CA GLY A 7 42.00 21.60 17.39
C GLY A 7 41.11 20.36 17.44
N LEU A 8 39.78 20.46 17.45
CA LEU A 8 38.91 19.28 17.42
C LEU A 8 38.53 18.88 15.98
N THR A 9 39.51 18.43 15.20
CA THR A 9 39.26 17.51 14.09
C THR A 9 39.59 16.10 14.56
N ARG A 10 38.76 15.55 15.45
CA ARG A 10 38.72 14.08 15.61
C ARG A 10 38.02 13.51 14.38
N SER A 11 38.80 13.35 13.33
CA SER A 11 38.58 12.34 12.30
C SER A 11 38.48 11.00 13.02
N SER A 12 37.27 10.53 13.29
CA SER A 12 37.06 9.12 13.62
C SER A 12 37.10 8.37 12.29
N SER A 13 38.32 8.01 11.88
CA SER A 13 38.55 7.02 10.86
C SER A 13 38.12 5.65 11.39
N HIS A 14 36.82 5.37 11.35
CA HIS A 14 36.41 3.98 11.21
C HIS A 14 36.92 3.50 9.84
N PRO A 15 37.48 2.29 9.76
CA PRO A 15 38.16 1.83 8.56
C PRO A 15 37.20 1.84 7.38
N ILE A 16 37.64 2.42 6.26
CA ILE A 16 37.04 2.17 4.94
C ILE A 16 37.29 0.68 4.68
N ASN A 17 36.26 -0.14 4.93
CA ASN A 17 36.32 -1.57 4.73
C ASN A 17 36.44 -1.83 3.22
N ASN A 18 37.64 -2.19 2.77
CA ASN A 18 37.95 -2.40 1.37
C ASN A 18 38.41 -3.85 1.20
N GLY A 19 37.54 -4.69 0.64
CA GLY A 19 37.81 -6.08 0.27
C GLY A 19 36.84 -7.08 0.91
N ASP A 20 35.77 -7.41 0.18
CA ASP A 20 34.86 -8.54 0.42
C ASP A 20 34.12 -8.61 1.77
N ALA A 21 33.79 -7.46 2.36
CA ALA A 21 32.89 -7.38 3.51
C ALA A 21 31.44 -7.17 3.08
N GLU A 22 30.52 -7.97 3.61
CA GLU A 22 29.07 -7.78 3.42
C GLU A 22 28.68 -6.35 3.78
N GLU A 23 28.18 -5.60 2.81
CA GLU A 23 27.75 -4.22 3.00
C GLU A 23 26.52 -4.20 3.92
N THR A 24 26.72 -3.77 5.16
CA THR A 24 25.65 -3.70 6.17
C THR A 24 25.08 -2.29 6.20
N HIS A 25 23.78 -2.18 5.93
CA HIS A 25 23.05 -0.93 6.05
C HIS A 25 22.18 -0.92 7.31
N TYR A 26 22.26 0.18 8.05
CA TYR A 26 21.42 0.42 9.21
C TYR A 26 20.26 1.33 8.82
N ILE A 27 19.08 1.03 9.35
CA ILE A 27 17.87 1.82 9.19
C ILE A 27 17.23 2.01 10.55
N THR A 28 16.60 3.16 10.77
CA THR A 28 15.88 3.42 12.02
C THR A 28 14.41 3.03 11.84
N LEU A 29 13.89 2.19 12.74
CA LEU A 29 12.48 1.84 12.78
C LEU A 29 11.78 2.76 13.79
N ASP A 30 10.95 3.68 13.29
CA ASP A 30 10.21 4.62 14.11
C ASP A 30 8.81 4.05 14.39
N ILE A 31 8.56 3.72 15.65
CA ILE A 31 7.32 3.07 16.09
C ILE A 31 6.60 4.04 17.00
N THR A 32 5.62 4.75 16.44
CA THR A 32 4.88 5.78 17.17
C THR A 32 3.70 5.18 17.94
N GLY A 33 3.40 5.74 19.12
CA GLY A 33 2.19 5.39 19.87
C GLY A 33 2.22 4.02 20.58
N VAL A 34 3.40 3.43 20.78
CA VAL A 34 3.59 2.17 21.50
C VAL A 34 4.27 2.45 22.84
N ASP A 35 3.81 1.79 23.90
CA ASP A 35 4.48 1.82 25.21
C ASP A 35 5.90 1.24 25.07
N PRO A 36 6.97 1.98 25.44
CA PRO A 36 8.34 1.48 25.39
C PRO A 36 8.54 0.15 26.13
N SER A 37 7.74 -0.12 27.17
CA SER A 37 7.81 -1.39 27.90
C SER A 37 7.50 -2.61 27.01
N LEU A 38 6.69 -2.42 25.96
CA LEU A 38 6.35 -3.49 25.01
C LEU A 38 7.58 -3.93 24.21
N LEU A 39 8.48 -3.02 23.84
CA LEU A 39 9.70 -3.39 23.11
C LEU A 39 10.63 -4.27 23.95
N SER A 40 10.68 -4.03 25.26
CA SER A 40 11.52 -4.79 26.19
C SER A 40 10.90 -6.14 26.58
N ASN A 41 9.57 -6.24 26.57
CA ASN A 41 8.82 -7.42 27.03
C ASN A 41 8.18 -8.23 25.90
N CYS A 42 8.40 -7.86 24.64
CA CYS A 42 7.82 -8.56 23.51
C CYS A 42 8.47 -9.94 23.33
N ALA A 43 7.64 -10.99 23.29
CA ALA A 43 8.12 -12.35 23.04
C ALA A 43 8.57 -12.58 21.58
N SER A 44 8.09 -11.77 20.62
CA SER A 44 8.44 -11.94 19.21
C SER A 44 8.32 -10.66 18.38
N ILE A 45 9.36 -10.35 17.63
CA ILE A 45 9.42 -9.28 16.64
C ILE A 45 9.50 -9.92 15.26
N ARG A 46 8.59 -9.59 14.35
CA ARG A 46 8.60 -10.09 12.96
C ARG A 46 8.51 -8.92 12.00
N LEU A 47 9.44 -8.85 11.07
CA LEU A 47 9.47 -7.85 10.01
C LEU A 47 9.28 -8.56 8.67
N ALA A 48 8.42 -8.03 7.82
CA ALA A 48 8.15 -8.56 6.50
C ALA A 48 8.14 -7.45 5.45
N GLY A 49 8.72 -7.74 4.29
CA GLY A 49 8.67 -6.85 3.13
C GLY A 49 9.45 -5.55 3.31
N LEU A 50 10.61 -5.58 3.98
CA LEU A 50 11.47 -4.40 4.17
C LEU A 50 11.98 -3.81 2.84
N GLU A 51 12.04 -4.65 1.81
CA GLU A 51 12.36 -4.29 0.43
C GLU A 51 11.17 -3.64 -0.30
N THR A 52 9.97 -3.69 0.25
CA THR A 52 8.76 -3.15 -0.37
C THR A 52 8.50 -1.72 0.10
N PRO A 53 7.75 -0.90 -0.67
CA PRO A 53 7.38 0.44 -0.23
C PRO A 53 6.54 0.48 1.06
N THR A 54 5.89 -0.64 1.41
CA THR A 54 4.98 -0.77 2.56
C THR A 54 5.31 -2.02 3.39
N PRO A 55 6.39 -2.01 4.18
CA PRO A 55 6.73 -3.12 5.06
C PRO A 55 5.70 -3.32 6.16
N PHE A 56 5.69 -4.50 6.77
CA PHE A 56 4.87 -4.81 7.94
C PHE A 56 5.74 -5.24 9.12
N LEU A 57 5.43 -4.73 10.29
CA LEU A 57 6.07 -5.10 11.56
C LEU A 57 5.01 -5.69 12.48
N GLN A 58 5.32 -6.82 13.09
CA GLN A 58 4.50 -7.42 14.13
C GLN A 58 5.30 -7.43 15.44
N LEU A 59 4.72 -6.84 16.48
CA LEU A 59 5.22 -6.85 17.86
C LEU A 59 4.19 -7.55 18.74
N GLY A 60 4.40 -8.83 19.03
CA GLY A 60 3.40 -9.67 19.68
C GLY A 60 2.12 -9.74 18.86
N ASP A 61 1.01 -9.26 19.42
CA ASP A 61 -0.30 -9.22 18.76
C ASP A 61 -0.57 -7.91 18.00
N LEU A 62 0.32 -6.91 18.13
CA LEU A 62 0.19 -5.63 17.44
C LEU A 62 0.82 -5.72 16.04
N VAL A 63 0.09 -5.23 15.04
CA VAL A 63 0.55 -5.16 13.65
C VAL A 63 0.67 -3.71 13.23
N PHE A 64 1.76 -3.40 12.54
CA PHE A 64 2.07 -2.08 12.04
C PHE A 64 2.34 -2.15 10.54
N GLN A 65 1.92 -1.11 9.84
CA GLN A 65 2.26 -0.88 8.44
C GLN A 65 3.28 0.26 8.38
N GLY A 66 4.37 0.01 7.68
CA GLY A 66 5.48 0.93 7.53
C GLY A 66 5.44 1.72 6.24
N ILE A 67 6.13 2.86 6.22
CA ILE A 67 6.43 3.66 5.03
C ILE A 67 7.90 4.09 5.12
N HIS A 68 8.65 3.89 4.04
CA HIS A 68 10.04 4.37 3.96
C HIS A 68 10.08 5.90 3.91
N ALA A 69 10.97 6.49 4.70
CA ALA A 69 11.21 7.92 4.74
C ALA A 69 12.71 8.23 4.76
N GLU A 70 13.12 9.29 4.07
CA GLU A 70 14.46 9.85 4.16
C GLU A 70 14.51 10.88 5.29
N THR A 71 15.60 10.88 6.05
CA THR A 71 15.80 11.86 7.12
C THR A 71 16.35 13.16 6.58
N LEU A 72 15.93 14.29 7.17
CA LEU A 72 16.61 15.56 6.94
C LEU A 72 17.90 15.57 7.77
N GLY A 73 18.97 14.99 7.20
CA GLY A 73 20.28 14.85 7.83
C GLY A 73 20.60 13.41 8.23
N THR A 74 21.61 13.25 9.07
CA THR A 74 22.15 11.95 9.47
C THR A 74 21.84 11.68 10.93
N GLU A 75 21.30 10.50 11.23
CA GLU A 75 21.13 10.02 12.60
C GLU A 75 22.37 9.27 13.05
N LEU A 76 22.87 9.59 14.25
CA LEU A 76 24.00 8.90 14.85
C LEU A 76 23.49 8.03 16.01
N VAL A 77 23.85 6.76 15.98
CA VAL A 77 23.61 5.81 17.07
C VAL A 77 24.93 5.64 17.81
N PHE A 78 24.88 5.82 19.13
CA PHE A 78 26.05 5.67 20.00
C PHE A 78 25.94 4.37 20.79
N ASP A 79 27.08 3.74 21.05
CA ASP A 79 27.17 2.63 22.00
C ASP A 79 27.21 3.13 23.46
N ASP A 80 27.17 2.20 24.41
CA ASP A 80 27.20 2.50 25.85
C ASP A 80 28.52 3.17 26.30
N ALA A 81 29.60 3.04 25.51
CA ALA A 81 30.88 3.69 25.77
C ALA A 81 30.97 5.11 25.16
N GLY A 82 29.90 5.57 24.49
CA GLY A 82 29.84 6.88 23.83
C GLY A 82 30.54 6.94 22.48
N GLY A 83 30.94 5.79 21.92
CA GLY A 83 31.45 5.68 20.56
C GLY A 83 30.31 5.72 19.54
N VAL A 84 30.58 6.25 18.34
CA VAL A 84 29.61 6.17 17.23
C VAL A 84 29.56 4.72 16.76
N PHE A 85 28.42 4.06 16.99
CA PHE A 85 28.15 2.69 16.58
C PHE A 85 27.75 2.63 15.11
N THR A 86 26.79 3.47 14.70
CA THR A 86 26.35 3.54 13.30
C THR A 86 25.74 4.89 12.96
N GLN A 87 25.52 5.11 11.66
CA GLN A 87 24.77 6.23 11.12
C GLN A 87 23.68 5.75 10.16
N SER A 88 22.57 6.47 10.13
CA SER A 88 21.46 6.19 9.20
C SER A 88 20.91 7.48 8.60
N GLU A 89 20.56 7.42 7.33
CA GLU A 89 19.83 8.47 6.60
C GLU A 89 18.42 8.00 6.20
N ARG A 90 18.06 6.76 6.61
CA ARG A 90 16.82 6.09 6.20
C ARG A 90 16.02 5.64 7.41
N LYS A 91 14.72 5.82 7.30
CA LYS A 91 13.74 5.38 8.28
C LYS A 91 12.64 4.56 7.67
N VAL A 92 12.01 3.78 8.54
CA VAL A 92 10.68 3.24 8.29
C VAL A 92 9.77 3.73 9.41
N LEU A 93 8.73 4.47 9.03
CA LEU A 93 7.72 4.99 9.96
C LEU A 93 6.58 3.98 10.07
N PHE A 94 6.37 3.39 11.24
CA PHE A 94 5.35 2.39 11.49
C PHE A 94 4.12 2.97 12.18
N ASN A 95 2.96 2.75 11.57
CA ASN A 95 1.66 3.09 12.11
C ASN A 95 0.87 1.82 12.45
N PRO A 96 0.16 1.77 13.59
CA PRO A 96 -0.63 0.60 13.97
C PRO A 96 -1.79 0.36 13.00
N VAL A 97 -2.05 -0.90 12.66
CA VAL A 97 -3.13 -1.33 11.77
C VAL A 97 -3.85 -2.54 12.33
N GLN A 98 -5.08 -2.77 11.87
CA GLN A 98 -5.86 -3.96 12.18
C GLN A 98 -6.01 -4.83 10.95
N LEU A 99 -5.82 -6.14 11.12
CA LEU A 99 -6.01 -7.10 10.04
C LEU A 99 -7.51 -7.41 9.90
N ILE A 100 -8.05 -7.11 8.72
CA ILE A 100 -9.45 -7.38 8.39
C ILE A 100 -9.50 -8.63 7.49
N PRO A 101 -10.20 -9.70 7.90
CA PRO A 101 -10.39 -10.88 7.06
C PRO A 101 -11.05 -10.50 5.74
N LYS A 102 -10.50 -10.98 4.62
CA LYS A 102 -11.15 -10.83 3.32
C LYS A 102 -12.31 -11.82 3.23
N SER A 103 -13.52 -11.36 2.95
CA SER A 103 -14.66 -12.24 2.65
C SER A 103 -14.37 -13.00 1.36
N LYS A 104 -14.59 -14.32 1.36
CA LYS A 104 -14.45 -15.13 0.15
C LYS A 104 -15.60 -14.76 -0.78
N THR A 105 -15.30 -14.05 -1.87
CA THR A 105 -16.24 -13.89 -2.99
C THR A 105 -16.44 -15.27 -3.62
N THR A 106 -17.54 -15.92 -3.27
CA THR A 106 -18.05 -17.11 -3.95
C THR A 106 -18.42 -16.72 -5.37
N THR A 107 -17.54 -16.97 -6.33
CA THR A 107 -17.85 -16.94 -7.76
C THR A 107 -18.37 -18.33 -8.16
N GLU A 108 -19.61 -18.61 -7.79
CA GLU A 108 -20.49 -19.62 -8.43
C GLU A 108 -21.48 -18.76 -9.24
N THR A 109 -21.79 -18.90 -10.53
CA THR A 109 -21.75 -20.00 -11.49
C THR A 109 -21.88 -19.37 -12.88
N GLU A 110 -21.01 -19.68 -13.84
CA GLU A 110 -21.42 -19.69 -15.25
C GLU A 110 -20.49 -20.60 -16.08
N ALA A 111 -21.01 -21.78 -16.45
CA ALA A 111 -20.57 -22.56 -17.60
C ALA A 111 -21.73 -23.43 -18.09
N GLU A 112 -22.51 -22.85 -19.00
CA GLU A 112 -23.03 -23.43 -20.24
C GLU A 112 -22.97 -24.98 -20.40
N THR A 113 -24.12 -25.62 -20.60
CA THR A 113 -24.21 -26.74 -21.56
C THR A 113 -25.41 -26.49 -22.47
N ARG A 114 -25.09 -26.27 -23.74
CA ARG A 114 -26.00 -26.00 -24.86
C ARG A 114 -26.87 -27.21 -25.17
N PRO A 115 -28.16 -27.07 -25.53
CA PRO A 115 -28.84 -28.07 -26.32
C PRO A 115 -28.71 -27.68 -27.81
N GLY A 116 -27.72 -28.26 -28.47
CA GLY A 116 -27.74 -28.42 -29.92
C GLY A 116 -28.18 -29.84 -30.25
N SER A 117 -29.43 -30.02 -30.67
CA SER A 117 -29.85 -31.22 -31.40
C SER A 117 -30.54 -30.78 -32.69
N HIS A 118 -29.83 -31.08 -33.77
CA HIS A 118 -30.18 -30.88 -35.16
C HIS A 118 -31.32 -31.82 -35.58
N ASP A 119 -32.05 -31.37 -36.60
CA ASP A 119 -33.27 -31.92 -37.19
C ASP A 119 -33.28 -33.41 -37.52
N LEU A 120 -34.47 -34.02 -37.39
CA LEU A 120 -35.21 -34.71 -38.47
C LEU A 120 -36.55 -35.19 -37.90
N ASP A 121 -37.63 -34.48 -38.19
CA ASP A 121 -38.95 -35.12 -38.14
C ASP A 121 -39.88 -34.65 -39.26
N THR A 122 -40.47 -35.65 -39.88
CA THR A 122 -41.21 -35.61 -41.13
C THR A 122 -42.57 -34.94 -40.94
N THR A 123 -42.83 -33.86 -41.67
CA THR A 123 -44.16 -33.27 -41.78
C THR A 123 -45.05 -34.08 -42.72
N GLY A 124 -46.02 -34.79 -42.14
CA GLY A 124 -47.26 -35.22 -42.78
C GLY A 124 -48.42 -34.31 -42.37
N SER A 125 -49.02 -33.65 -43.37
CA SER A 125 -50.37 -33.08 -43.45
C SER A 125 -50.94 -32.20 -42.32
N GLY A 126 -51.32 -30.97 -42.71
CA GLY A 126 -52.66 -30.46 -42.41
C GLY A 126 -52.75 -29.05 -41.82
N GLY A 127 -53.32 -28.12 -42.59
CA GLY A 127 -54.05 -26.97 -42.03
C GLY A 127 -53.40 -25.59 -42.18
N ALA A 128 -53.81 -24.86 -43.23
CA ALA A 128 -53.66 -23.41 -43.35
C ALA A 128 -54.72 -22.66 -42.48
N PRO A 129 -54.89 -21.33 -42.59
CA PRO A 129 -53.97 -20.23 -42.23
C PRO A 129 -54.65 -19.24 -41.26
N ALA A 130 -53.88 -18.40 -40.54
CA ALA A 130 -54.48 -17.22 -39.89
C ALA A 130 -53.53 -16.01 -39.81
N LEU A 131 -53.86 -15.01 -40.64
CA LEU A 131 -53.73 -13.56 -40.46
C LEU A 131 -52.41 -12.96 -39.92
N ALA A 132 -51.72 -12.24 -40.81
CA ALA A 132 -50.96 -11.02 -40.47
C ALA A 132 -51.93 -9.86 -40.10
N PRO A 133 -51.51 -8.63 -39.71
CA PRO A 133 -50.16 -8.09 -39.49
C PRO A 133 -50.07 -7.22 -38.19
N ALA A 134 -48.93 -6.52 -38.01
CA ALA A 134 -48.81 -5.12 -37.55
C ALA A 134 -47.81 -4.86 -36.40
N ALA A 135 -46.71 -4.23 -36.81
CA ALA A 135 -46.13 -3.02 -36.24
C ALA A 135 -46.15 -2.81 -34.71
N ARG A 136 -44.94 -2.60 -34.16
CA ARG A 136 -44.68 -1.43 -33.29
C ARG A 136 -43.21 -1.01 -33.33
N ARG A 137 -42.97 0.03 -34.14
CA ARG A 137 -41.88 0.98 -33.97
C ARG A 137 -42.09 1.76 -32.66
N GLY A 138 -41.02 1.92 -31.89
CA GLY A 138 -40.76 3.05 -30.98
C GLY A 138 -39.26 3.04 -30.73
N ARG A 139 -38.42 3.99 -31.16
CA ARG A 139 -38.48 5.47 -31.27
C ARG A 139 -38.77 6.15 -29.93
N GLY A 140 -37.69 6.56 -29.26
CA GLY A 140 -37.70 7.46 -28.11
C GLY A 140 -36.74 6.93 -27.02
N GLY A 141 -35.72 7.63 -26.55
CA GLY A 141 -35.39 9.04 -26.74
C GLY A 141 -33.95 9.32 -26.34
N ARG A 142 -33.40 10.33 -27.02
CA ARG A 142 -32.22 11.06 -26.60
C ARG A 142 -32.56 11.86 -25.34
N GLY A 143 -31.77 11.71 -24.29
CA GLY A 143 -31.70 12.66 -23.18
C GLY A 143 -30.28 13.24 -23.11
N ARG A 144 -30.11 14.44 -23.67
CA ARG A 144 -28.94 15.31 -23.47
C ARG A 144 -29.20 16.24 -22.28
N ALA A 145 -28.10 16.83 -21.78
CA ALA A 145 -27.96 18.17 -21.17
C ALA A 145 -27.74 18.18 -19.65
N ARG A 146 -26.56 18.69 -19.22
CA ARG A 146 -26.30 20.06 -18.67
C ARG A 146 -26.73 20.14 -17.20
N GLY A 147 -25.95 20.58 -16.22
CA GLY A 147 -24.77 21.45 -16.16
C GLY A 147 -24.97 22.40 -14.96
N SER A 148 -23.89 22.80 -14.28
CA SER A 148 -23.69 24.00 -13.42
C SER A 148 -22.53 23.67 -12.46
N ARG A 149 -21.38 24.38 -12.38
CA ARG A 149 -21.02 25.80 -12.14
C ARG A 149 -21.55 26.40 -10.83
N ALA A 150 -20.66 26.47 -9.83
CA ALA A 150 -20.47 27.57 -8.86
C ALA A 150 -19.11 27.28 -8.18
N ARG A 151 -18.04 28.10 -8.16
CA ARG A 151 -17.81 29.56 -8.09
C ARG A 151 -18.06 30.17 -6.69
N GLY A 152 -16.99 30.30 -5.90
CA GLY A 152 -16.74 31.32 -4.88
C GLY A 152 -15.21 31.47 -4.75
N LYS A 153 -14.53 32.56 -5.14
CA LYS A 153 -14.51 33.96 -4.67
C LYS A 153 -14.20 34.14 -3.17
N GLU A 154 -12.90 34.21 -2.87
CA GLU A 154 -12.15 35.38 -2.36
C GLU A 154 -12.85 36.35 -1.38
N ARG A 155 -12.22 36.62 -0.22
CA ARG A 155 -11.84 37.96 0.34
C ARG A 155 -11.37 37.86 1.82
N VAL A 156 -10.17 38.37 2.15
CA VAL A 156 -9.85 39.63 2.90
C VAL A 156 -9.44 39.29 4.34
N GLN A 157 -8.13 39.34 4.65
CA GLN A 157 -7.41 40.45 5.32
C GLN A 157 -7.98 40.81 6.71
N GLU A 158 -7.16 40.58 7.73
CA GLU A 158 -6.78 41.60 8.71
C GLU A 158 -5.28 41.46 9.01
#